data_AF-A0A950VXM5-F1
#
_entry.id   AF-A0A950VXM5-F1
#
_cell.length_a   1.000
_cell.length_b   1.000
_cell.length_c   1.000
_cell.angle_alpha   90.00
_cell.angle_beta   90.00
_cell.angle_gamma   90.00
#
_symmetry.space_group_name_H-M   'P 1'
#
loop_
_entity.id
_entity.type
_entity.pdbx_description
1 polymer ?
#
loop_
_entity_poly.entity_id
_entity_poly.type
_entity_poly.pdbx_seq_one_letter_code
_entity_poly.pdbx_strand_id
1 'polypeptide(L)'
;MTLVRVGPVHFQPLEQELEPVVRYLTGHMLNAGCGTRDISPFLRAKGVAKITRYDIASDDAEVVEGPIESMPFADDSFDSVLCNAVLEHVLSADRSIREVARVVRKGGHVVVAVPFMQPYHPCPGDYRRYTADGLAELGRAAGLEVIEILPVHSFAQSLGWILWEYAQEKGGWLRRRLAWAIAFLITRLWNRTDTTLRKNANTFQAVFRRPDSNEQVIIGTDWRTQPVPPACANIPTMLVPDELRLLHHLAEQCYGGFGVIVDGGSFLGGSAVALADGVRRNPHRRRISEDKVIHSFDRFEVEEWTRGIYFPEDTPTGTSFRDRFESNIAPYADLIEVHAGDVLDHEWKNGPIEIFFIDMAKNANVCDWVTWRFFPHLIPGRSLVVQQDYLYGRWTGWLHVTMEFYADYFEYVCDTEVNSVVFLYKKKIPESVLRRNTVESLTFEEKMALMDRAANRFDGAKREIILAAKAHLAQVLEGAGGSHP
;
A
#
# COMPACT_ATOMS: atom_id res chain seq x y z
N MET A 1 0.76 54.70 10.20
CA MET A 1 1.24 53.62 9.33
C MET A 1 2.37 52.90 10.04
N THR A 2 2.07 51.77 10.66
CA THR A 2 3.09 50.88 11.23
C THR A 2 3.82 50.24 10.05
N LEU A 3 5.06 50.67 9.79
CA LEU A 3 5.92 50.04 8.79
C LEU A 3 6.10 48.57 9.19
N VAL A 4 5.45 47.66 8.47
CA VAL A 4 5.69 46.21 8.61
C VAL A 4 7.16 45.99 8.26
N ARG A 5 7.98 45.63 9.26
CA ARG A 5 9.37 45.26 9.02
C ARG A 5 9.39 43.99 8.18
N VAL A 6 9.71 44.13 6.90
CA VAL A 6 9.91 42.99 6.00
C VAL A 6 11.18 42.25 6.45
N GLY A 7 11.01 40.99 6.83
CA GLY A 7 12.13 40.11 7.18
C GLY A 7 13.05 39.84 5.99
N PRO A 8 14.29 39.36 6.24
CA PRO A 8 15.25 39.07 5.18
C PRO A 8 14.83 37.87 4.33
N VAL A 9 14.17 36.88 4.91
CA VAL A 9 13.75 35.67 4.20
C VAL A 9 12.34 35.90 3.67
N HIS A 10 12.15 35.75 2.36
CA HIS A 10 10.82 35.79 1.75
C HIS A 10 10.26 34.37 1.59
N PHE A 11 9.21 34.11 2.35
CA PHE A 11 8.28 33.01 2.10
C PHE A 11 7.10 33.52 1.29
N GLN A 12 6.59 32.68 0.40
CA GLN A 12 5.33 32.98 -0.28
C GLN A 12 4.17 32.93 0.73
N PRO A 13 3.04 33.61 0.47
CA PRO A 13 1.87 33.52 1.34
C PRO A 13 1.33 32.09 1.41
N LEU A 14 0.73 31.72 2.54
CA LEU A 14 0.18 30.37 2.75
C LEU A 14 -0.94 30.06 1.73
N GLU A 15 -1.69 31.07 1.30
CA GLU A 15 -2.68 30.96 0.23
C GLU A 15 -2.04 30.50 -1.08
N GLN A 16 -0.85 31.02 -1.41
CA GLN A 16 -0.10 30.60 -2.60
C GLN A 16 0.50 29.20 -2.42
N GLU A 17 0.93 28.84 -1.21
CA GLU A 17 1.40 27.48 -0.90
C GLU A 17 0.28 26.45 -1.05
N LEU A 18 -0.95 26.81 -0.69
CA LEU A 18 -2.11 25.91 -0.73
C LEU A 18 -2.78 25.85 -2.10
N GLU A 19 -2.57 26.83 -2.98
CA GLU A 19 -3.22 26.91 -4.29
C GLU A 19 -3.17 25.59 -5.11
N PRO A 20 -2.06 24.82 -5.16
CA PRO A 20 -2.01 23.55 -5.91
C PRO A 20 -2.90 22.44 -5.33
N VAL A 21 -3.19 22.48 -4.03
CA VAL A 21 -3.87 21.40 -3.29
C VAL A 21 -5.22 21.81 -2.72
N VAL A 22 -5.59 23.10 -2.80
CA VAL A 22 -6.83 23.62 -2.20
C VAL A 22 -8.08 22.95 -2.75
N ARG A 23 -8.02 22.40 -3.97
CA ARG A 23 -9.09 21.59 -4.58
C ARG A 23 -9.50 20.35 -3.78
N TYR A 24 -8.64 19.87 -2.88
CA TYR A 24 -8.93 18.73 -1.99
C TYR A 24 -9.55 19.15 -0.66
N LEU A 25 -9.48 20.44 -0.31
CA LEU A 25 -10.07 21.00 0.90
C LEU A 25 -11.51 21.40 0.59
N THR A 26 -12.46 20.66 1.16
CA THR A 26 -13.88 20.74 0.82
C THR A 26 -14.79 20.50 2.02
N GLY A 27 -16.07 20.82 1.88
CA GLY A 27 -17.12 20.46 2.84
C GLY A 27 -16.94 21.05 4.23
N HIS A 28 -17.16 20.24 5.26
CA HIS A 28 -16.78 20.54 6.64
C HIS A 28 -15.32 20.12 6.86
N MET A 29 -14.45 21.11 6.85
CA MET A 29 -13.00 20.96 6.95
C MET A 29 -12.50 21.19 8.38
N LEU A 30 -11.48 20.43 8.80
CA LEU A 30 -10.66 20.72 9.98
C LEU A 30 -9.36 21.41 9.57
N ASN A 31 -9.04 22.55 10.18
CA ASN A 31 -7.70 23.13 10.16
C ASN A 31 -6.99 22.79 11.47
N ALA A 32 -6.19 21.72 11.45
CA ALA A 32 -5.48 21.18 12.61
C ALA A 32 -4.08 21.82 12.73
N GLY A 33 -3.83 22.47 13.87
CA GLY A 33 -2.70 23.38 14.08
C GLY A 33 -2.87 24.68 13.31
N CYS A 34 -4.03 25.35 13.46
CA CYS A 34 -4.37 26.54 12.69
C CYS A 34 -3.47 27.76 12.98
N GLY A 35 -2.76 27.75 14.11
CA GLY A 35 -1.97 28.84 14.63
C GLY A 35 -2.79 30.12 14.79
N THR A 36 -2.11 31.25 14.68
CA THR A 36 -2.71 32.59 14.80
C THR A 36 -3.10 33.21 13.46
N ARG A 37 -2.79 32.55 12.34
CA ARG A 37 -3.06 33.07 10.99
C ARG A 37 -4.43 32.60 10.51
N ASP A 38 -5.37 33.52 10.40
CA ASP A 38 -6.69 33.19 9.84
C ASP A 38 -6.67 33.13 8.31
N ILE A 39 -6.73 31.90 7.77
CA ILE A 39 -6.89 31.61 6.33
C ILE A 39 -8.34 31.26 5.95
N SER A 40 -9.28 31.38 6.88
CA SER A 40 -10.69 31.02 6.64
C SER A 40 -11.32 31.76 5.46
N PRO A 41 -11.06 33.07 5.23
CA PRO A 41 -11.62 33.77 4.07
C PRO A 41 -11.16 33.16 2.72
N PHE A 42 -9.88 32.79 2.62
CA PHE A 42 -9.32 32.15 1.42
C PHE A 42 -9.97 30.78 1.17
N LEU A 43 -10.03 29.94 2.21
CA LEU A 43 -10.62 28.59 2.10
C LEU A 43 -12.11 28.64 1.72
N ARG A 44 -12.88 29.57 2.30
CA ARG A 44 -14.29 29.78 1.94
C ARG A 44 -14.44 30.26 0.50
N ALA A 45 -13.58 31.16 0.02
CA ALA A 45 -13.58 31.62 -1.37
C ALA A 45 -13.27 30.49 -2.37
N LYS A 46 -12.60 29.42 -1.91
CA LYS A 46 -12.28 28.22 -2.69
C LYS A 46 -13.33 27.10 -2.56
N GLY A 47 -14.43 27.33 -1.84
CA GLY A 47 -15.56 26.41 -1.77
C GLY A 47 -15.64 25.55 -0.49
N VAL A 48 -14.81 25.79 0.52
CA VAL A 48 -14.95 25.13 1.82
C VAL A 48 -16.20 25.67 2.55
N ALA A 49 -17.14 24.78 2.86
CA ALA A 49 -18.44 25.17 3.41
C ALA A 49 -18.36 25.56 4.89
N LYS A 50 -17.62 24.79 5.68
CA LYS A 50 -17.46 24.98 7.12
C LYS A 50 -16.02 24.67 7.53
N ILE A 51 -15.47 25.47 8.43
CA ILE A 51 -14.10 25.31 8.92
C ILE A 51 -14.15 25.21 10.44
N THR A 52 -13.65 24.11 10.98
CA THR A 52 -13.32 23.97 12.40
C THR A 52 -11.84 24.27 12.57
N ARG A 53 -11.50 25.21 13.44
CA ARG A 53 -10.12 25.58 13.78
C ARG A 53 -9.72 24.84 15.04
N TYR A 54 -8.56 24.18 15.02
CA TYR A 54 -8.06 23.36 16.12
C TYR A 54 -6.57 23.62 16.34
N ASP A 55 -6.15 23.82 17.58
CA ASP A 55 -4.74 24.00 17.94
C ASP A 55 -4.46 23.50 19.36
N ILE A 56 -3.20 23.34 19.74
CA ILE A 56 -2.81 22.97 21.10
C ILE A 56 -3.12 24.07 22.12
N ALA A 57 -3.07 25.34 21.70
CA ALA A 57 -3.41 26.51 22.49
C ALA A 57 -3.73 27.70 21.58
N SER A 58 -4.71 28.53 21.97
CA SER A 58 -5.16 29.70 21.21
C SER A 58 -5.80 30.75 22.12
N ASP A 59 -5.52 32.03 21.86
CA ASP A 59 -6.22 33.15 22.52
C ASP A 59 -7.62 33.43 21.92
N ASP A 60 -7.94 32.79 20.78
CA ASP A 60 -9.24 32.90 20.11
C ASP A 60 -10.21 31.81 20.63
N ALA A 61 -11.29 32.24 21.30
CA ALA A 61 -12.30 31.37 21.90
C ALA A 61 -13.11 30.53 20.89
N GLU A 62 -13.03 30.82 19.59
CA GLU A 62 -13.65 30.01 18.55
C GLU A 62 -12.75 28.84 18.09
N VAL A 63 -11.51 28.77 18.57
CA VAL A 63 -10.57 27.67 18.29
C VAL A 63 -10.79 26.58 19.34
N VAL A 64 -10.98 25.35 18.88
CA VAL A 64 -11.05 24.19 19.76
C VAL A 64 -9.62 23.81 20.17
N GLU A 65 -9.37 23.67 21.47
CA GLU A 65 -8.02 23.38 21.96
C GLU A 65 -7.79 21.89 22.26
N GLY A 66 -6.58 21.41 22.00
CA GLY A 66 -6.09 20.13 22.48
C GLY A 66 -4.91 19.55 21.66
N PRO A 67 -4.32 18.45 22.13
CA PRO A 67 -3.24 17.77 21.42
C PRO A 67 -3.76 17.04 20.17
N ILE A 68 -3.07 17.21 19.05
CA ILE A 68 -3.42 16.57 17.77
C ILE A 68 -3.37 15.03 17.84
N GLU A 69 -2.64 14.46 18.79
CA GLU A 69 -2.58 13.02 19.04
C GLU A 69 -3.87 12.42 19.64
N SER A 70 -4.79 13.26 20.14
CA SER A 70 -6.07 12.83 20.71
C SER A 70 -7.11 13.94 20.57
N MET A 71 -7.70 14.05 19.39
CA MET A 71 -8.67 15.08 19.07
C MET A 71 -10.06 14.76 19.66
N PRO A 72 -10.79 15.76 20.20
CA PRO A 72 -12.12 15.56 20.79
C PRO A 72 -13.23 15.47 19.73
N PHE A 73 -12.95 14.87 18.57
CA PHE A 73 -13.90 14.71 17.48
C PHE A 73 -14.26 13.23 17.29
N ALA A 74 -15.49 12.95 16.87
CA ALA A 74 -15.89 11.59 16.52
C ALA A 74 -15.17 11.14 15.23
N ASP A 75 -15.14 9.84 14.99
CA ASP A 75 -14.67 9.28 13.73
C ASP A 75 -15.49 9.86 12.56
N ASP A 76 -14.86 10.00 11.40
CA ASP A 76 -15.52 10.44 10.16
C ASP A 76 -16.22 11.82 10.23
N SER A 77 -15.80 12.70 11.16
CA SER A 77 -16.42 14.01 11.39
C SER A 77 -16.19 15.06 10.30
N PHE A 78 -15.12 14.92 9.51
CA PHE A 78 -14.70 15.95 8.54
C PHE A 78 -14.59 15.42 7.12
N ASP A 79 -15.00 16.23 6.14
CA ASP A 79 -14.83 15.95 4.72
C ASP A 79 -13.36 16.07 4.28
N SER A 80 -12.62 16.99 4.92
CA SER A 80 -11.20 17.19 4.67
C SER A 80 -10.46 17.75 5.87
N VAL A 81 -9.14 17.56 5.91
CA VAL A 81 -8.27 18.07 6.98
C VAL A 81 -7.06 18.79 6.36
N LEU A 82 -6.69 19.94 6.91
CA LEU A 82 -5.38 20.57 6.68
C LEU A 82 -4.55 20.46 7.97
N CYS A 83 -3.32 19.98 7.84
CA CYS A 83 -2.33 19.87 8.90
C CYS A 83 -1.02 20.47 8.39
N ASN A 84 -0.80 21.76 8.63
CA ASN A 84 0.29 22.52 8.03
C ASN A 84 1.32 22.94 9.08
N ALA A 85 2.56 22.46 8.94
CA ALA A 85 3.66 22.76 9.85
C ALA A 85 3.37 22.39 11.32
N VAL A 86 2.84 21.19 11.53
CA VAL A 86 2.49 20.65 12.86
C VAL A 86 3.28 19.40 13.20
N LEU A 87 3.43 18.48 12.25
CA LEU A 87 3.99 17.14 12.53
C LEU A 87 5.47 17.16 12.90
N GLU A 88 6.19 18.25 12.67
CA GLU A 88 7.55 18.48 13.15
C GLU A 88 7.59 18.86 14.64
N HIS A 89 6.52 19.43 15.18
CA HIS A 89 6.44 19.97 16.55
C HIS A 89 5.83 19.00 17.58
N VAL A 90 5.33 17.85 17.13
CA VAL A 90 4.72 16.82 18.00
C VAL A 90 5.72 15.74 18.42
N LEU A 91 5.50 15.03 19.53
CA LEU A 91 6.39 13.93 19.91
C LEU A 91 6.09 12.64 19.16
N SER A 92 4.83 12.38 18.81
CA SER A 92 4.39 11.13 18.18
C SER A 92 3.58 11.41 16.92
N ALA A 93 4.29 11.75 15.84
CA ALA A 93 3.66 12.03 14.55
C ALA A 93 2.87 10.84 13.99
N ASP A 94 3.26 9.61 14.34
CA ASP A 94 2.54 8.37 14.02
C ASP A 94 1.14 8.34 14.65
N ARG A 95 1.00 8.81 15.90
CA ARG A 95 -0.30 8.97 16.55
C ARG A 95 -1.08 10.12 15.94
N SER A 96 -0.43 11.26 15.71
CA SER A 96 -1.07 12.44 15.10
C SER A 96 -1.69 12.13 13.75
N ILE A 97 -0.96 11.44 12.86
CA ILE A 97 -1.48 11.13 11.52
C ILE A 97 -2.60 10.08 11.57
N ARG A 98 -2.56 9.12 12.50
CA ARG A 98 -3.65 8.15 12.71
C ARG A 98 -4.90 8.84 13.23
N GLU A 99 -4.74 9.83 14.10
CA GLU A 99 -5.85 10.62 14.62
C GLU A 99 -6.47 11.50 13.52
N VAL A 100 -5.63 12.13 12.69
CA VAL A 100 -6.09 12.84 11.48
C VAL A 100 -6.84 11.90 10.52
N ALA A 101 -6.33 10.69 10.31
CA ALA A 101 -6.99 9.67 9.51
C ALA A 101 -8.32 9.22 10.12
N ARG A 102 -8.44 9.15 11.46
CA ARG A 102 -9.66 8.77 12.16
C ARG A 102 -10.78 9.79 12.00
N VAL A 103 -10.46 11.08 12.09
CA VAL A 103 -11.47 12.16 12.06
C VAL A 103 -11.92 12.55 10.65
N VAL A 104 -11.10 12.31 9.63
CA VAL A 104 -11.52 12.51 8.23
C VAL A 104 -12.40 11.35 7.78
N ARG A 105 -13.53 11.62 7.13
CA ARG A 105 -14.40 10.55 6.63
C ARG A 105 -13.71 9.71 5.56
N LYS A 106 -14.20 8.49 5.40
CA LYS A 106 -13.94 7.66 4.22
C LYS A 106 -14.18 8.42 2.91
N GLY A 107 -13.24 8.31 1.98
CA GLY A 107 -13.18 9.08 0.72
C GLY A 107 -12.76 10.55 0.90
N GLY A 108 -12.60 11.04 2.13
CA GLY A 108 -12.17 12.40 2.42
C GLY A 108 -10.66 12.61 2.25
N HIS A 109 -10.24 13.87 2.19
CA HIS A 109 -8.85 14.22 1.87
C HIS A 109 -8.12 14.86 3.06
N VAL A 110 -6.82 14.61 3.16
CA VAL A 110 -5.95 15.20 4.16
C VAL A 110 -4.79 15.89 3.44
N VAL A 111 -4.62 17.18 3.66
CA VAL A 111 -3.45 17.93 3.19
C VAL A 111 -2.49 18.10 4.37
N VAL A 112 -1.27 17.60 4.22
CA VAL A 112 -0.21 17.72 5.23
C VAL A 112 0.97 18.47 4.64
N ALA A 113 1.50 19.47 5.33
CA ALA A 113 2.75 20.12 4.94
C ALA A 113 3.77 20.06 6.08
N VAL A 114 5.01 19.69 5.74
CA VAL A 114 6.09 19.47 6.70
C VAL A 114 7.46 19.94 6.18
N PRO A 115 8.36 20.37 7.07
CA PRO A 115 9.68 20.87 6.70
C PRO A 115 10.62 19.73 6.28
N PHE A 116 11.42 20.00 5.24
CA PHE A 116 12.51 19.12 4.81
C PHE A 116 13.89 19.71 5.15
N MET A 117 14.25 20.84 4.55
CA MET A 117 15.56 21.49 4.72
C MET A 117 15.44 22.82 5.47
N GLN A 118 14.80 22.83 6.63
CA GLN A 118 14.65 24.04 7.46
C GLN A 118 15.57 23.99 8.69
N PRO A 119 16.11 25.14 9.16
CA PRO A 119 16.88 25.21 10.41
C PRO A 119 16.02 24.80 11.61
N TYR A 120 16.64 24.57 12.76
CA TYR A 120 15.93 24.29 14.01
C TYR A 120 15.05 25.47 14.42
N HIS A 121 13.74 25.24 14.65
CA HIS A 121 12.74 26.27 14.94
C HIS A 121 11.67 25.76 15.93
N PRO A 122 11.96 25.65 17.24
CA PRO A 122 11.04 25.06 18.21
C PRO A 122 9.83 25.96 18.49
N CYS A 123 8.62 25.37 18.42
CA CYS A 123 7.37 26.02 18.82
C CYS A 123 6.26 24.99 19.11
N PRO A 124 6.19 24.37 20.31
CA PRO A 124 7.08 24.53 21.48
C PRO A 124 8.37 23.70 21.40
N GLY A 125 8.39 22.63 20.60
CA GLY A 125 9.56 21.80 20.32
C GLY A 125 9.74 21.58 18.83
N ASP A 126 10.85 20.99 18.39
CA ASP A 126 11.11 20.71 16.98
C ASP A 126 11.90 19.40 16.85
N TYR A 127 11.18 18.35 16.42
CA TYR A 127 11.59 16.96 16.62
C TYR A 127 12.06 16.26 15.36
N ARG A 128 11.61 16.69 14.17
CA ARG A 128 11.87 15.94 12.93
C ARG A 128 11.74 16.75 11.65
N ARG A 129 12.38 16.23 10.60
CA ARG A 129 12.27 16.66 9.21
C ARG A 129 11.81 15.48 8.36
N TYR A 130 11.07 15.76 7.30
CA TYR A 130 10.53 14.71 6.42
C TYR A 130 11.09 14.84 5.01
N THR A 131 11.52 13.72 4.45
CA THR A 131 11.60 13.54 3.00
C THR A 131 10.19 13.31 2.44
N ALA A 132 10.02 13.44 1.13
CA ALA A 132 8.75 13.08 0.47
C ALA A 132 8.35 11.62 0.76
N ASP A 133 9.32 10.70 0.70
CA ASP A 133 9.08 9.27 0.91
C ASP A 133 8.75 8.95 2.37
N GLY A 134 9.43 9.59 3.32
CA GLY A 134 9.14 9.43 4.75
C GLY A 134 7.74 9.97 5.13
N LEU A 135 7.30 11.05 4.48
CA LEU A 135 5.93 11.56 4.65
C LEU A 135 4.89 10.63 4.02
N ALA A 136 5.18 10.09 2.82
CA ALA A 136 4.33 9.10 2.16
C ALA A 136 4.11 7.89 3.07
N GLU A 137 5.20 7.34 3.61
CA GLU A 137 5.16 6.17 4.47
C GLU A 137 4.39 6.43 5.77
N LEU A 138 4.60 7.58 6.39
CA LEU A 138 3.84 7.98 7.57
C LEU A 138 2.32 7.97 7.31
N GLY A 139 1.89 8.46 6.13
CA GLY A 139 0.48 8.42 5.72
C GLY A 139 -0.03 7.00 5.44
N ARG A 140 0.74 6.18 4.71
CA ARG A 140 0.36 4.79 4.42
C ARG A 140 0.22 3.95 5.68
N ALA A 141 1.15 4.09 6.62
CA ALA A 141 1.09 3.45 7.94
C ALA A 141 -0.14 3.90 8.77
N ALA A 142 -0.73 5.05 8.44
CA ALA A 142 -1.98 5.55 9.00
C ALA A 142 -3.24 5.06 8.26
N GLY A 143 -3.08 4.23 7.22
CA GLY A 143 -4.16 3.76 6.37
C GLY A 143 -4.63 4.78 5.33
N LEU A 144 -3.81 5.78 5.00
CA LEU A 144 -4.13 6.81 4.01
C LEU A 144 -3.49 6.50 2.65
N GLU A 145 -4.24 6.78 1.57
CA GLU A 145 -3.73 6.75 0.21
C GLU A 145 -2.95 8.03 -0.08
N VAL A 146 -1.73 7.93 -0.60
CA VAL A 146 -1.00 9.10 -1.10
C VAL A 146 -1.59 9.49 -2.45
N ILE A 147 -2.14 10.70 -2.58
CA ILE A 147 -2.67 11.21 -3.85
C ILE A 147 -1.57 11.92 -4.64
N GLU A 148 -0.86 12.83 -4.00
CA GLU A 148 0.28 13.52 -4.58
C GLU A 148 1.17 14.10 -3.48
N ILE A 149 2.46 14.29 -3.79
CA ILE A 149 3.41 14.98 -2.91
C ILE A 149 4.17 16.01 -3.74
N LEU A 150 4.03 17.27 -3.33
CA LEU A 150 4.54 18.44 -4.00
C LEU A 150 5.56 19.17 -3.11
N PRO A 151 6.69 19.61 -3.67
CA PRO A 151 7.57 20.55 -3.00
C PRO A 151 7.01 21.99 -3.09
N VAL A 152 7.04 22.72 -1.97
CA VAL A 152 6.39 24.04 -1.86
C VAL A 152 7.38 25.21 -2.04
N HIS A 153 8.55 25.11 -1.41
CA HIS A 153 9.58 26.16 -1.41
C HIS A 153 10.89 25.70 -2.06
N SER A 154 11.78 26.65 -2.30
CA SER A 154 13.12 26.38 -2.83
C SER A 154 14.17 26.28 -1.72
N PHE A 155 15.33 25.73 -2.06
CA PHE A 155 16.53 25.75 -1.23
C PHE A 155 17.00 27.18 -0.89
N ALA A 156 16.57 28.22 -1.63
CA ALA A 156 16.95 29.60 -1.34
C ALA A 156 16.37 30.08 -0.01
N GLN A 157 15.16 29.64 0.36
CA GLN A 157 14.59 29.88 1.68
C GLN A 157 15.45 29.23 2.77
N SER A 158 15.88 27.98 2.56
CA SER A 158 16.79 27.28 3.49
C SER A 158 18.09 28.05 3.69
N LEU A 159 18.78 28.40 2.60
CA LEU A 159 20.07 29.07 2.65
C LEU A 159 19.95 30.47 3.28
N GLY A 160 18.94 31.24 2.87
CA GLY A 160 18.68 32.58 3.39
C GLY A 160 18.36 32.57 4.88
N TRP A 161 17.56 31.60 5.33
CA TRP A 161 17.19 31.46 6.73
C TRP A 161 18.38 31.05 7.59
N ILE A 162 19.12 30.01 7.20
CA ILE A 162 20.32 29.56 7.93
C ILE A 162 21.36 30.69 8.02
N LEU A 163 21.59 31.40 6.92
CA LEU A 163 22.52 32.53 6.90
C LEU A 163 22.08 33.66 7.85
N TRP A 164 20.78 33.95 7.87
CA TRP A 164 20.23 34.99 8.75
C TRP A 164 20.34 34.59 10.22
N GLU A 165 19.96 33.38 10.61
CA GLU A 165 20.08 32.90 11.99
C GLU A 165 21.53 32.91 12.46
N TYR A 166 22.45 32.42 11.63
CA TYR A 166 23.89 32.46 11.93
C TYR A 166 24.38 33.89 12.18
N ALA A 167 23.93 34.86 11.37
CA ALA A 167 24.30 36.27 11.55
C ALA A 167 23.68 36.89 12.81
N GLN A 168 22.49 36.43 13.22
CA GLN A 168 21.83 36.87 14.44
C GLN A 168 22.60 36.37 15.67
N GLU A 169 22.93 35.08 15.72
CA GLU A 169 23.71 34.44 16.79
C GLU A 169 25.11 35.04 16.94
N LYS A 170 25.84 35.21 15.84
CA LYS A 170 27.22 35.75 15.88
C LYS A 170 27.28 37.26 16.07
N GLY A 171 26.18 37.97 15.86
CA GLY A 171 26.13 39.43 15.97
C GLY A 171 26.96 40.18 14.92
N GLY A 172 27.22 41.47 15.18
CA GLY A 172 27.99 42.35 14.30
C GLY A 172 27.14 43.04 13.24
N TRP A 173 27.20 44.38 13.20
CA TRP A 173 26.37 45.20 12.30
C TRP A 173 26.59 44.86 10.83
N LEU A 174 27.85 44.78 10.38
CA LEU A 174 28.18 44.51 8.99
C LEU A 174 27.72 43.10 8.56
N ARG A 175 27.91 42.10 9.42
CA ARG A 175 27.47 40.72 9.18
C ARG A 175 25.96 40.64 9.02
N ARG A 176 25.21 41.24 9.95
CA ARG A 176 23.73 41.28 9.87
C ARG A 176 23.25 42.01 8.62
N ARG A 177 23.86 43.15 8.27
CA ARG A 177 23.52 43.91 7.06
C ARG A 177 23.76 43.09 5.78
N LEU A 178 24.92 42.43 5.68
CA LEU A 178 25.27 41.61 4.53
C LEU A 178 24.39 40.36 4.43
N ALA A 179 24.22 39.62 5.53
CA ALA A 179 23.36 38.44 5.58
C ALA A 179 21.91 38.79 5.22
N TRP A 180 21.40 39.92 5.74
CA TRP A 180 20.07 40.42 5.40
C TRP A 180 19.95 40.67 3.90
N ALA A 181 20.91 41.39 3.29
CA ALA A 181 20.89 41.71 1.87
C ALA A 181 20.97 40.44 0.99
N ILE A 182 21.85 39.49 1.34
CA ILE A 182 21.98 38.22 0.62
C ILE A 182 20.67 37.43 0.72
N ALA A 183 20.16 37.17 1.92
CA ALA A 183 18.91 36.45 2.14
C ALA A 183 17.73 37.12 1.41
N PHE A 184 17.64 38.46 1.49
CA PHE A 184 16.60 39.25 0.82
C PHE A 184 16.60 39.06 -0.68
N LEU A 185 17.78 39.09 -1.31
CA LEU A 185 17.94 38.95 -2.76
C LEU A 185 17.71 37.50 -3.20
N ILE A 186 18.37 36.51 -2.59
CA ILE A 186 18.30 35.12 -3.06
C ILE A 186 16.88 34.55 -2.97
N THR A 187 16.15 34.85 -1.89
CA THR A 187 14.78 34.33 -1.70
C THR A 187 13.75 34.94 -2.64
N ARG A 188 14.06 36.08 -3.27
CA ARG A 188 13.21 36.73 -4.28
C ARG A 188 13.59 36.38 -5.70
N LEU A 189 14.88 36.24 -5.98
CA LEU A 189 15.40 35.89 -7.30
C LEU A 189 15.24 34.40 -7.62
N TRP A 190 15.40 33.54 -6.62
CA TRP A 190 15.30 32.09 -6.76
C TRP A 190 14.02 31.55 -6.15
N ASN A 191 12.93 32.30 -6.29
CA ASN A 191 11.65 31.80 -5.87
C ASN A 191 11.25 30.60 -6.73
N ARG A 192 10.59 29.62 -6.12
CA ARG A 192 10.24 28.38 -6.80
C ARG A 192 9.05 28.60 -7.73
N THR A 193 9.22 28.32 -9.01
CA THR A 193 8.11 28.31 -10.00
C THR A 193 7.75 26.91 -10.49
N ASP A 194 8.66 25.94 -10.35
CA ASP A 194 8.49 24.56 -10.82
C ASP A 194 8.24 23.60 -9.66
N THR A 195 7.05 23.01 -9.60
CA THR A 195 6.63 22.04 -8.56
C THR A 195 7.16 20.62 -8.79
N THR A 196 7.94 20.36 -9.85
CA THR A 196 8.47 19.01 -10.14
C THR A 196 9.86 18.73 -9.56
N LEU A 197 10.64 19.77 -9.26
CA LEU A 197 12.04 19.64 -8.81
C LEU A 197 12.17 19.21 -7.33
N ARG A 198 12.20 17.93 -6.99
CA ARG A 198 12.21 17.51 -5.57
C ARG A 198 13.51 17.81 -4.81
N LYS A 199 14.67 17.80 -5.47
CA LYS A 199 16.00 17.90 -4.82
C LYS A 199 16.27 19.24 -4.14
N ASN A 200 15.57 20.30 -4.54
CA ASN A 200 15.74 21.65 -4.02
C ASN A 200 14.56 22.10 -3.14
N ALA A 201 13.77 21.15 -2.64
CA ALA A 201 12.61 21.45 -1.80
C ALA A 201 13.05 21.89 -0.40
N ASN A 202 12.41 22.93 0.14
CA ASN A 202 12.56 23.28 1.56
C ASN A 202 11.45 22.65 2.43
N THR A 203 10.27 22.44 1.84
CA THR A 203 9.05 21.88 2.47
C THR A 203 8.40 20.92 1.47
N PHE A 204 7.81 19.84 1.98
CA PHE A 204 6.91 18.97 1.21
C PHE A 204 5.48 19.12 1.69
N GLN A 205 4.54 19.08 0.75
CA GLN A 205 3.12 19.05 0.98
C GLN A 205 2.55 17.80 0.32
N ALA A 206 1.94 16.94 1.11
CA ALA A 206 1.26 15.73 0.67
C ALA A 206 -0.25 15.94 0.70
N VAL A 207 -0.91 15.44 -0.33
CA VAL A 207 -2.34 15.19 -0.31
C VAL A 207 -2.52 13.70 -0.12
N PHE A 208 -3.28 13.35 0.91
CA PHE A 208 -3.74 12.00 1.14
C PHE A 208 -5.25 11.91 0.98
N ARG A 209 -5.74 10.69 0.79
CA ARG A 209 -7.16 10.36 0.82
C ARG A 209 -7.37 9.21 1.78
N ARG A 210 -8.36 9.31 2.67
CA ARG A 210 -8.78 8.15 3.45
C ARG A 210 -9.56 7.22 2.52
N PRO A 211 -9.12 5.97 2.32
CA PRO A 211 -9.87 5.01 1.53
C PRO A 211 -11.30 4.86 2.02
N ASP A 212 -12.25 4.64 1.10
CA ASP A 212 -13.53 4.10 1.51
C ASP A 212 -13.38 2.58 1.74
N SER A 213 -13.88 2.08 2.87
CA SER A 213 -13.92 0.64 3.13
C SER A 213 -14.84 -0.09 2.15
N ASN A 214 -15.75 0.65 1.50
CA ASN A 214 -16.71 0.16 0.52
C ASN A 214 -16.30 0.50 -0.92
N GLU A 215 -15.18 1.20 -1.15
CA GLU A 215 -14.58 1.24 -2.47
C GLU A 215 -14.06 -0.16 -2.76
N GLN A 216 -14.92 -0.97 -3.37
CA GLN A 216 -14.51 -2.23 -3.94
C GLN A 216 -13.35 -1.92 -4.88
N VAL A 217 -12.29 -2.74 -4.80
CA VAL A 217 -11.38 -2.86 -5.93
C VAL A 217 -12.23 -3.34 -7.10
N ILE A 218 -12.64 -2.42 -7.97
CA ILE A 218 -13.38 -2.78 -9.18
C ILE A 218 -12.34 -3.40 -10.12
N ILE A 219 -12.25 -4.72 -10.09
CA ILE A 219 -11.46 -5.47 -11.06
C ILE A 219 -12.31 -5.54 -12.32
N GLY A 220 -11.96 -4.71 -13.31
CA GLY A 220 -12.53 -4.83 -14.65
C GLY A 220 -12.24 -6.23 -15.22
N THR A 221 -13.04 -6.69 -16.18
CA THR A 221 -12.74 -7.92 -16.95
C THR A 221 -12.06 -7.61 -18.28
N ASP A 222 -11.73 -6.34 -18.51
CA ASP A 222 -11.08 -5.83 -19.73
C ASP A 222 -9.70 -6.45 -19.95
N TRP A 223 -9.00 -6.86 -18.89
CA TRP A 223 -7.74 -7.61 -19.00
C TRP A 223 -7.85 -8.90 -19.81
N ARG A 224 -9.03 -9.53 -19.90
CA ARG A 224 -9.23 -10.75 -20.70
C ARG A 224 -8.92 -10.52 -22.19
N THR A 225 -9.22 -9.33 -22.70
CA THR A 225 -9.04 -8.97 -24.11
C THR A 225 -7.70 -8.30 -24.39
N GLN A 226 -6.93 -7.97 -23.35
CA GLN A 226 -5.59 -7.43 -23.49
C GLN A 226 -4.62 -8.49 -24.04
N PRO A 227 -3.58 -8.11 -24.78
CA PRO A 227 -2.51 -9.04 -25.13
C PRO A 227 -1.79 -9.54 -23.86
N VAL A 228 -1.22 -10.75 -23.92
CA VAL A 228 -0.30 -11.20 -22.87
C VAL A 228 0.85 -10.19 -22.78
N PRO A 229 1.26 -9.76 -21.57
CA PRO A 229 2.36 -8.82 -21.41
C PRO A 229 3.62 -9.32 -22.14
N PRO A 230 4.23 -8.53 -23.04
CA PRO A 230 5.39 -8.97 -23.81
C PRO A 230 6.57 -9.43 -22.94
N ALA A 231 6.70 -8.87 -21.73
CA ALA A 231 7.70 -9.29 -20.75
C ALA A 231 7.60 -10.77 -20.35
N CYS A 232 6.39 -11.35 -20.40
CA CYS A 232 6.15 -12.74 -20.02
C CYS A 232 6.40 -13.72 -21.18
N ALA A 233 6.50 -13.24 -22.43
CA ALA A 233 6.44 -14.11 -23.62
C ALA A 233 7.55 -15.16 -23.69
N ASN A 234 8.71 -14.90 -23.09
CA ASN A 234 9.87 -15.78 -23.12
C ASN A 234 10.20 -16.40 -21.76
N ILE A 235 9.32 -16.24 -20.77
CA ILE A 235 9.51 -16.79 -19.43
C ILE A 235 8.82 -18.15 -19.37
N PRO A 236 9.56 -19.27 -19.20
CA PRO A 236 8.93 -20.57 -19.06
C PRO A 236 7.97 -20.58 -17.87
N THR A 237 6.73 -21.02 -18.08
CA THR A 237 5.70 -21.03 -17.04
C THR A 237 4.64 -22.11 -17.33
N MET A 238 3.88 -22.48 -16.30
CA MET A 238 2.67 -23.30 -16.42
C MET A 238 1.39 -22.47 -16.47
N LEU A 239 1.49 -21.16 -16.19
CA LEU A 239 0.35 -20.25 -16.18
C LEU A 239 -0.25 -20.12 -17.58
N VAL A 240 -1.57 -20.16 -17.65
CA VAL A 240 -2.28 -19.90 -18.90
C VAL A 240 -2.21 -18.39 -19.24
N PRO A 241 -2.37 -18.02 -20.52
CA PRO A 241 -2.34 -16.60 -20.93
C PRO A 241 -3.22 -15.68 -20.09
N ASP A 242 -4.39 -16.15 -19.66
CA ASP A 242 -5.34 -15.36 -18.87
C ASP A 242 -4.86 -15.13 -17.44
N GLU A 243 -4.12 -16.07 -16.83
CA GLU A 243 -3.50 -15.88 -15.52
C GLU A 243 -2.40 -14.83 -15.59
N LEU A 244 -1.57 -14.85 -16.64
CA LEU A 244 -0.55 -13.82 -16.86
C LEU A 244 -1.17 -12.43 -17.04
N ARG A 245 -2.26 -12.31 -17.82
CA ARG A 245 -2.99 -11.05 -18.00
C ARG A 245 -3.62 -10.57 -16.69
N LEU A 246 -4.25 -11.48 -15.95
CA LEU A 246 -4.86 -11.19 -14.66
C LEU A 246 -3.81 -10.66 -13.68
N LEU A 247 -2.73 -11.41 -13.43
CA LEU A 247 -1.69 -11.01 -12.47
C LEU A 247 -1.07 -9.65 -12.84
N HIS A 248 -0.77 -9.44 -14.12
CA HIS A 248 -0.30 -8.14 -14.61
C HIS A 248 -1.32 -7.03 -14.35
N HIS A 249 -2.60 -7.25 -14.68
CA HIS A 249 -3.66 -6.26 -14.47
C HIS A 249 -3.86 -5.93 -12.99
N LEU A 250 -3.84 -6.92 -12.10
CA LEU A 250 -3.95 -6.69 -10.65
C LEU A 250 -2.79 -5.81 -10.16
N ALA A 251 -1.57 -6.11 -10.58
CA ALA A 251 -0.39 -5.33 -10.21
C ALA A 251 -0.38 -3.92 -10.84
N GLU A 252 -0.91 -3.76 -12.06
CA GLU A 252 -0.93 -2.48 -12.77
C GLU A 252 -2.06 -1.55 -12.31
N GLN A 253 -3.27 -2.08 -12.13
CA GLN A 253 -4.49 -1.28 -11.93
C GLN A 253 -5.00 -1.33 -10.48
N CYS A 254 -4.76 -2.42 -9.76
CA CYS A 254 -5.34 -2.63 -8.44
C CYS A 254 -4.36 -2.38 -7.28
N TYR A 255 -3.07 -2.60 -7.51
CA TYR A 255 -2.05 -2.43 -6.48
C TYR A 255 -1.89 -0.94 -6.09
N GLY A 256 -2.22 -0.60 -4.85
CA GLY A 256 -2.17 0.77 -4.32
C GLY A 256 -0.89 1.09 -3.53
N GLY A 257 -0.09 0.08 -3.17
CA GLY A 257 1.14 0.24 -2.39
C GLY A 257 0.89 0.39 -0.88
N PHE A 258 -0.23 -0.15 -0.37
CA PHE A 258 -0.56 -0.21 1.05
C PHE A 258 0.05 -1.41 1.78
N GLY A 259 0.57 -2.35 0.99
CA GLY A 259 1.31 -3.51 1.45
C GLY A 259 2.18 -4.03 0.30
N VAL A 260 2.76 -5.20 0.50
CA VAL A 260 3.56 -5.87 -0.52
C VAL A 260 2.70 -6.83 -1.36
N ILE A 261 3.27 -7.33 -2.44
CA ILE A 261 2.74 -8.43 -3.23
C ILE A 261 3.47 -9.71 -2.81
N VAL A 262 2.73 -10.78 -2.56
CA VAL A 262 3.30 -12.11 -2.33
C VAL A 262 2.99 -13.00 -3.53
N ASP A 263 4.05 -13.54 -4.13
CA ASP A 263 4.02 -14.47 -5.24
C ASP A 263 4.44 -15.86 -4.74
N GLY A 264 3.46 -16.70 -4.43
CA GLY A 264 3.69 -17.96 -3.76
C GLY A 264 3.73 -19.14 -4.70
N GLY A 265 4.92 -19.68 -5.01
CA GLY A 265 5.11 -20.75 -6.00
C GLY A 265 5.57 -20.20 -7.35
N SER A 266 6.68 -19.46 -7.34
CA SER A 266 7.10 -18.63 -8.49
C SER A 266 7.73 -19.42 -9.66
N PHE A 267 8.14 -20.67 -9.44
CA PHE A 267 8.78 -21.56 -10.39
C PHE A 267 9.90 -20.86 -11.20
N LEU A 268 9.78 -20.77 -12.53
CA LEU A 268 10.74 -20.12 -13.42
C LEU A 268 10.45 -18.62 -13.65
N GLY A 269 9.48 -18.04 -12.93
CA GLY A 269 9.28 -16.59 -12.82
C GLY A 269 8.14 -16.01 -13.65
N GLY A 270 7.24 -16.84 -14.21
CA GLY A 270 6.12 -16.35 -15.01
C GLY A 270 5.19 -15.39 -14.23
N SER A 271 4.75 -15.79 -13.04
CA SER A 271 3.96 -14.94 -12.13
C SER A 271 4.74 -13.72 -11.67
N ALA A 272 5.98 -13.92 -11.21
CA ALA A 272 6.87 -12.87 -10.74
C ALA A 272 7.06 -11.76 -11.79
N VAL A 273 7.33 -12.12 -13.05
CA VAL A 273 7.49 -11.16 -14.15
C VAL A 273 6.18 -10.48 -14.51
N ALA A 274 5.05 -11.19 -14.53
CA ALA A 274 3.74 -10.59 -14.80
C ALA A 274 3.39 -9.51 -13.75
N LEU A 275 3.56 -9.85 -12.47
CA LEU A 275 3.37 -8.93 -11.35
C LEU A 275 4.34 -7.75 -11.42
N ALA A 276 5.63 -8.00 -11.65
CA ALA A 276 6.64 -6.95 -11.69
C ALA A 276 6.48 -5.98 -12.87
N ASP A 277 6.15 -6.48 -14.06
CA ASP A 277 5.86 -5.62 -15.21
C ASP A 277 4.59 -4.78 -14.96
N GLY A 278 3.56 -5.38 -14.35
CA GLY A 278 2.36 -4.65 -13.92
C GLY A 278 2.69 -3.54 -12.92
N VAL A 279 3.46 -3.83 -11.86
CA VAL A 279 3.93 -2.81 -10.90
C VAL A 279 4.69 -1.70 -11.61
N ARG A 280 5.57 -2.01 -12.57
CA ARG A 280 6.33 -1.00 -13.34
C ARG A 280 5.44 -0.04 -14.11
N ARG A 281 4.32 -0.53 -14.64
CA ARG A 281 3.35 0.24 -15.44
C ARG A 281 2.27 0.91 -14.60
N ASN A 282 2.15 0.52 -13.34
CA ASN A 282 1.16 1.05 -12.43
C ASN A 282 1.25 2.60 -12.35
N PRO A 283 0.18 3.34 -12.70
CA PRO A 283 0.21 4.80 -12.70
C PRO A 283 0.41 5.38 -11.29
N HIS A 284 0.04 4.63 -10.25
CA HIS A 284 0.26 4.95 -8.85
C HIS A 284 1.68 4.62 -8.38
N ARG A 285 2.55 4.00 -9.19
CA ARG A 285 3.95 3.68 -8.83
C ARG A 285 4.75 4.89 -8.32
N ARG A 286 4.46 6.11 -8.81
CA ARG A 286 5.11 7.35 -8.28
C ARG A 286 4.85 7.60 -6.79
N ARG A 287 3.91 6.87 -6.20
CA ARG A 287 3.48 6.87 -4.81
C ARG A 287 3.98 5.64 -4.05
N ILE A 288 4.89 4.82 -4.60
CA ILE A 288 5.46 3.63 -3.95
C ILE A 288 6.96 3.89 -3.73
N SER A 289 7.41 3.86 -2.49
CA SER A 289 8.76 4.30 -2.09
C SER A 289 9.72 3.15 -1.78
N GLU A 290 9.26 1.90 -1.80
CA GLU A 290 10.04 0.74 -1.37
C GLU A 290 10.75 0.05 -2.53
N ASP A 291 12.02 -0.29 -2.30
CA ASP A 291 12.73 -1.32 -3.06
C ASP A 291 12.17 -2.69 -2.63
N LYS A 292 11.95 -3.59 -3.60
CA LYS A 292 11.49 -4.98 -3.40
C LYS A 292 10.07 -5.18 -2.82
N VAL A 293 9.07 -4.64 -3.52
CA VAL A 293 7.65 -4.77 -3.15
C VAL A 293 7.01 -6.13 -3.48
N ILE A 294 7.70 -7.03 -4.17
CA ILE A 294 7.23 -8.37 -4.53
C ILE A 294 8.06 -9.40 -3.78
N HIS A 295 7.42 -10.28 -3.03
CA HIS A 295 8.05 -11.38 -2.31
C HIS A 295 7.72 -12.70 -3.02
N SER A 296 8.66 -13.22 -3.81
CA SER A 296 8.50 -14.47 -4.54
C SER A 296 9.05 -15.64 -3.73
N PHE A 297 8.21 -16.65 -3.48
CA PHE A 297 8.55 -17.87 -2.76
C PHE A 297 8.60 -19.06 -3.70
N ASP A 298 9.64 -19.88 -3.56
CA ASP A 298 9.71 -21.21 -4.19
C ASP A 298 10.77 -22.06 -3.48
N ARG A 299 10.67 -23.38 -3.63
CA ARG A 299 11.76 -24.28 -3.20
C ARG A 299 12.95 -24.20 -4.15
N PHE A 300 12.72 -23.83 -5.41
CA PHE A 300 13.68 -23.78 -6.50
C PHE A 300 14.37 -25.11 -6.75
N GLU A 301 13.66 -26.22 -6.57
CA GLU A 301 14.19 -27.58 -6.69
C GLU A 301 13.56 -28.32 -7.87
N VAL A 302 14.39 -28.90 -8.75
CA VAL A 302 13.91 -29.73 -9.86
C VAL A 302 13.11 -30.91 -9.31
N GLU A 303 11.86 -31.04 -9.73
CA GLU A 303 10.99 -32.17 -9.41
C GLU A 303 10.95 -33.18 -10.55
N GLU A 304 10.62 -34.43 -10.25
CA GLU A 304 10.62 -35.53 -11.23
C GLU A 304 9.82 -35.20 -12.49
N TRP A 305 8.64 -34.59 -12.34
CA TRP A 305 7.75 -34.24 -13.44
C TRP A 305 8.24 -33.06 -14.28
N THR A 306 9.17 -32.24 -13.78
CA THR A 306 9.69 -31.07 -14.51
C THR A 306 10.78 -31.44 -15.52
N ARG A 307 11.34 -32.64 -15.41
CA ARG A 307 12.41 -33.17 -16.26
C ARG A 307 11.86 -33.57 -17.63
N GLY A 308 12.65 -33.34 -18.68
CA GLY A 308 12.25 -33.53 -20.07
C GLY A 308 11.30 -32.46 -20.62
N ILE A 309 10.72 -31.61 -19.76
CA ILE A 309 9.82 -30.52 -20.13
C ILE A 309 10.51 -29.18 -19.96
N TYR A 310 10.95 -28.88 -18.73
CA TYR A 310 11.58 -27.61 -18.38
C TYR A 310 13.09 -27.74 -18.20
N PHE A 311 13.55 -28.91 -17.76
CA PHE A 311 14.95 -29.22 -17.54
C PHE A 311 15.35 -30.47 -18.33
N PRO A 312 16.64 -30.69 -18.65
CA PRO A 312 17.11 -31.94 -19.24
C PRO A 312 16.64 -33.17 -18.45
N GLU A 313 16.29 -34.25 -19.16
CA GLU A 313 15.73 -35.48 -18.57
C GLU A 313 16.64 -36.11 -17.51
N ASP A 314 17.95 -35.98 -17.68
CA ASP A 314 19.01 -36.48 -16.81
C ASP A 314 19.32 -35.57 -15.61
N THR A 315 18.64 -34.42 -15.47
CA THR A 315 18.84 -33.51 -14.33
C THR A 315 18.41 -34.21 -13.02
N PRO A 316 19.26 -34.27 -11.98
CA PRO A 316 18.88 -34.87 -10.70
C PRO A 316 17.75 -34.09 -10.00
N THR A 317 16.79 -34.80 -9.42
CA THR A 317 15.76 -34.20 -8.53
C THR A 317 16.43 -33.49 -7.35
N GLY A 318 15.89 -32.34 -6.94
CA GLY A 318 16.47 -31.50 -5.89
C GLY A 318 17.61 -30.60 -6.37
N THR A 319 18.03 -30.69 -7.63
CA THR A 319 18.96 -29.72 -8.22
C THR A 319 18.33 -28.34 -8.17
N SER A 320 19.06 -27.33 -7.68
CA SER A 320 18.51 -25.99 -7.63
C SER A 320 18.43 -25.36 -9.02
N PHE A 321 17.29 -24.75 -9.35
CA PHE A 321 17.13 -23.93 -10.56
C PHE A 321 17.05 -22.43 -10.25
N ARG A 322 17.37 -22.01 -9.02
CA ARG A 322 17.28 -20.61 -8.57
C ARG A 322 17.98 -19.63 -9.51
N ASP A 323 19.19 -19.95 -9.98
CA ASP A 323 19.95 -19.09 -10.90
C ASP A 323 19.19 -18.80 -12.21
N ARG A 324 18.43 -19.79 -12.70
CA ARG A 324 17.61 -19.64 -13.90
C ARG A 324 16.41 -18.74 -13.64
N PHE A 325 15.77 -18.89 -12.49
CA PHE A 325 14.72 -17.97 -12.04
C PHE A 325 15.25 -16.54 -11.93
N GLU A 326 16.38 -16.34 -11.24
CA GLU A 326 16.99 -15.02 -11.05
C GLU A 326 17.41 -14.38 -12.39
N SER A 327 17.91 -15.19 -13.35
CA SER A 327 18.18 -14.72 -14.70
C SER A 327 16.91 -14.25 -15.44
N ASN A 328 15.79 -14.94 -15.23
CA ASN A 328 14.52 -14.58 -15.87
C ASN A 328 13.94 -13.28 -15.29
N ILE A 329 14.08 -13.06 -13.98
CA ILE A 329 13.58 -11.86 -13.30
C ILE A 329 14.59 -10.71 -13.26
N ALA A 330 15.80 -10.86 -13.81
CA ALA A 330 16.88 -9.88 -13.71
C ALA A 330 16.49 -8.43 -14.06
N PRO A 331 15.63 -8.15 -15.07
CA PRO A 331 15.15 -6.79 -15.35
C PRO A 331 14.32 -6.14 -14.24
N TYR A 332 13.84 -6.94 -13.29
CA TYR A 332 12.95 -6.56 -12.19
C TYR A 332 13.53 -6.89 -10.81
N ALA A 333 14.84 -7.15 -10.72
CA ALA A 333 15.50 -7.53 -9.46
C ALA A 333 15.41 -6.45 -8.35
N ASP A 334 15.16 -5.19 -8.73
CA ASP A 334 14.91 -4.11 -7.78
C ASP A 334 13.50 -4.16 -7.15
N LEU A 335 12.58 -4.93 -7.75
CA LEU A 335 11.20 -5.10 -7.27
C LEU A 335 10.94 -6.43 -6.57
N ILE A 336 11.83 -7.41 -6.70
CA ILE A 336 11.57 -8.78 -6.23
C ILE A 336 12.57 -9.18 -5.14
N GLU A 337 12.05 -9.52 -3.96
CA GLU A 337 12.75 -10.26 -2.92
C GLU A 337 12.48 -11.76 -3.10
N VAL A 338 13.56 -12.56 -3.16
CA VAL A 338 13.49 -14.00 -3.46
C VAL A 338 13.64 -14.82 -2.18
N HIS A 339 12.61 -15.59 -1.85
CA HIS A 339 12.55 -16.47 -0.68
C HIS A 339 12.66 -17.92 -1.12
N ALA A 340 13.87 -18.47 -1.02
CA ALA A 340 14.14 -19.88 -1.35
C ALA A 340 13.85 -20.81 -0.16
N GLY A 341 13.35 -22.00 -0.45
CA GLY A 341 13.14 -23.09 0.51
C GLY A 341 11.67 -23.42 0.76
N ASP A 342 11.41 -24.33 1.68
CA ASP A 342 10.04 -24.73 2.03
C ASP A 342 9.35 -23.58 2.79
N VAL A 343 8.17 -23.15 2.33
CA VAL A 343 7.38 -22.09 2.98
C VAL A 343 7.06 -22.41 4.45
N LEU A 344 7.03 -23.70 4.82
CA LEU A 344 6.82 -24.14 6.19
C LEU A 344 7.93 -23.64 7.15
N ASP A 345 9.11 -23.33 6.63
CA ASP A 345 10.24 -22.81 7.40
C ASP A 345 10.28 -21.27 7.45
N HIS A 346 9.36 -20.60 6.76
CA HIS A 346 9.33 -19.14 6.66
C HIS A 346 8.36 -18.49 7.66
N GLU A 347 8.81 -17.38 8.26
CA GLU A 347 7.95 -16.49 9.04
C GLU A 347 7.70 -15.19 8.27
N TRP A 348 6.43 -14.82 8.11
CA TRP A 348 6.09 -13.58 7.46
C TRP A 348 6.31 -12.37 8.39
N LYS A 349 7.20 -11.45 7.99
CA LYS A 349 7.54 -10.24 8.75
C LYS A 349 7.53 -8.97 7.92
N ASN A 350 7.25 -9.08 6.62
CA ASN A 350 7.37 -7.98 5.65
C ASN A 350 6.10 -7.11 5.54
N GLY A 351 5.38 -6.95 6.65
CA GLY A 351 4.26 -6.02 6.75
C GLY A 351 2.95 -6.52 6.13
N PRO A 352 2.02 -5.61 5.81
CA PRO A 352 0.73 -5.94 5.21
C PRO A 352 0.87 -6.50 3.78
N ILE A 353 -0.07 -7.37 3.37
CA ILE A 353 -0.09 -7.99 2.04
C ILE A 353 -1.29 -7.45 1.27
N GLU A 354 -1.06 -6.83 0.13
CA GLU A 354 -2.11 -6.24 -0.71
C GLU A 354 -2.54 -7.16 -1.86
N ILE A 355 -1.60 -7.89 -2.47
CA ILE A 355 -1.93 -8.92 -3.45
C ILE A 355 -1.23 -10.21 -3.02
N PHE A 356 -1.96 -11.31 -2.99
CA PHE A 356 -1.41 -12.61 -2.64
C PHE A 356 -1.80 -13.64 -3.71
N PHE A 357 -0.83 -14.01 -4.55
CA PHE A 357 -0.95 -15.14 -5.47
C PHE A 357 -0.50 -16.43 -4.78
N ILE A 358 -1.39 -17.43 -4.72
CA ILE A 358 -1.18 -18.68 -4.01
C ILE A 358 -1.18 -19.83 -5.02
N ASP A 359 0.02 -20.29 -5.38
CA ASP A 359 0.27 -21.55 -6.11
C ASP A 359 1.03 -22.59 -5.27
N MET A 360 1.69 -22.16 -4.19
CA MET A 360 2.45 -23.03 -3.29
C MET A 360 1.59 -24.00 -2.46
N ALA A 361 0.26 -23.82 -2.41
CA ALA A 361 -0.66 -24.59 -1.57
C ALA A 361 -0.98 -25.99 -2.14
N LYS A 362 0.06 -26.80 -2.41
CA LYS A 362 -0.03 -28.10 -3.10
C LYS A 362 -0.55 -29.26 -2.25
N ASN A 363 -0.81 -29.04 -0.95
CA ASN A 363 -1.49 -30.00 -0.07
C ASN A 363 -2.15 -29.28 1.11
N ALA A 364 -2.97 -30.00 1.88
CA ALA A 364 -3.72 -29.44 3.00
C ALA A 364 -2.85 -28.83 4.11
N ASN A 365 -1.68 -29.42 4.40
CA ASN A 365 -0.76 -28.91 5.43
C ASN A 365 -0.14 -27.57 5.00
N VAL A 366 0.34 -27.49 3.75
CA VAL A 366 0.89 -26.23 3.21
C VAL A 366 -0.19 -25.17 3.08
N CYS A 367 -1.40 -25.53 2.62
CA CYS A 367 -2.53 -24.60 2.54
C CYS A 367 -2.91 -24.03 3.92
N ASP A 368 -2.96 -24.88 4.95
CA ASP A 368 -3.23 -24.44 6.32
C ASP A 368 -2.13 -23.53 6.85
N TRP A 369 -0.87 -23.89 6.65
CA TRP A 369 0.27 -23.06 7.05
C TRP A 369 0.24 -21.68 6.39
N VAL A 370 0.02 -21.64 5.08
CA VAL A 370 -0.11 -20.41 4.30
C VAL A 370 -1.25 -19.54 4.85
N THR A 371 -2.42 -20.13 5.10
CA THR A 371 -3.57 -19.42 5.66
C THR A 371 -3.22 -18.85 7.04
N TRP A 372 -2.71 -19.69 7.94
CA TRP A 372 -2.40 -19.30 9.32
C TRP A 372 -1.30 -18.22 9.40
N ARG A 373 -0.30 -18.28 8.52
CA ARG A 373 0.84 -17.34 8.53
C ARG A 373 0.59 -16.04 7.78
N PHE A 374 -0.09 -16.08 6.63
CA PHE A 374 -0.20 -14.91 5.77
C PHE A 374 -1.54 -14.17 5.92
N PHE A 375 -2.66 -14.86 6.22
CA PHE A 375 -3.96 -14.18 6.33
C PHE A 375 -4.06 -13.11 7.44
N PRO A 376 -3.34 -13.21 8.58
CA PRO A 376 -3.29 -12.12 9.57
C PRO A 376 -2.79 -10.78 9.01
N HIS A 377 -2.04 -10.83 7.91
CA HIS A 377 -1.39 -9.67 7.29
C HIS A 377 -2.17 -9.09 6.11
N LEU A 378 -3.29 -9.69 5.74
CA LEU A 378 -4.18 -9.13 4.72
C LEU A 378 -4.86 -7.84 5.25
N ILE A 379 -5.09 -6.91 4.34
CA ILE A 379 -5.68 -5.59 4.53
C ILE A 379 -7.18 -5.66 4.20
N PRO A 380 -8.07 -5.50 5.20
CA PRO A 380 -9.50 -5.45 4.98
C PRO A 380 -9.93 -4.42 3.93
N GLY A 381 -10.83 -4.83 3.03
CA GLY A 381 -11.36 -4.03 1.94
C GLY A 381 -10.39 -3.81 0.78
N ARG A 382 -9.18 -4.40 0.81
CA ARG A 382 -8.15 -4.16 -0.21
C ARG A 382 -7.49 -5.43 -0.72
N SER A 383 -7.12 -6.35 0.17
CA SER A 383 -6.27 -7.46 -0.28
C SER A 383 -6.97 -8.37 -1.27
N LEU A 384 -6.27 -8.64 -2.37
CA LEU A 384 -6.71 -9.58 -3.38
C LEU A 384 -5.95 -10.89 -3.20
N VAL A 385 -6.67 -11.97 -2.95
CA VAL A 385 -6.13 -13.32 -2.87
C VAL A 385 -6.48 -14.06 -4.14
N VAL A 386 -5.47 -14.41 -4.92
CA VAL A 386 -5.60 -15.22 -6.13
C VAL A 386 -5.25 -16.66 -5.75
N GLN A 387 -6.25 -17.54 -5.73
CA GLN A 387 -6.05 -18.97 -5.52
C GLN A 387 -5.84 -19.65 -6.88
N GLN A 388 -4.60 -20.07 -7.16
CA GLN A 388 -4.34 -20.90 -8.32
C GLN A 388 -4.92 -22.31 -8.09
N ASP A 389 -5.25 -23.00 -9.18
CA ASP A 389 -5.83 -24.34 -9.21
C ASP A 389 -7.20 -24.47 -8.51
N TYR A 390 -7.84 -23.36 -8.10
CA TYR A 390 -9.18 -23.37 -7.54
C TYR A 390 -10.22 -23.97 -8.51
N LEU A 391 -10.08 -23.70 -9.81
CA LEU A 391 -10.88 -24.29 -10.89
C LEU A 391 -10.13 -25.46 -11.55
N TYR A 392 -9.55 -26.35 -10.73
CA TYR A 392 -8.96 -27.60 -11.18
C TYR A 392 -9.60 -28.80 -10.45
N GLY A 393 -10.04 -29.80 -11.22
CA GLY A 393 -11.00 -30.81 -10.75
C GLY A 393 -10.41 -31.98 -9.95
N ARG A 394 -9.10 -31.95 -9.63
CA ARG A 394 -8.42 -33.01 -8.87
C ARG A 394 -7.40 -32.39 -7.92
N TRP A 395 -7.13 -33.05 -6.80
CA TRP A 395 -6.05 -32.65 -5.88
C TRP A 395 -6.13 -31.20 -5.39
N THR A 396 -7.33 -30.65 -5.18
CA THR A 396 -7.52 -29.22 -4.79
C THR A 396 -8.62 -29.02 -3.76
N GLY A 397 -9.23 -30.10 -3.25
CA GLY A 397 -10.38 -30.02 -2.34
C GLY A 397 -10.11 -29.22 -1.06
N TRP A 398 -8.86 -29.20 -0.57
CA TRP A 398 -8.49 -28.38 0.59
C TRP A 398 -8.57 -26.88 0.32
N LEU A 399 -8.31 -26.41 -0.90
CA LEU A 399 -8.41 -24.98 -1.26
C LEU A 399 -9.86 -24.49 -1.09
N HIS A 400 -10.79 -25.26 -1.64
CA HIS A 400 -12.23 -25.00 -1.57
C HIS A 400 -12.75 -25.03 -0.14
N VAL A 401 -12.40 -26.08 0.62
CA VAL A 401 -12.79 -26.21 2.03
C VAL A 401 -12.28 -25.00 2.83
N THR A 402 -11.01 -24.62 2.66
CA THR A 402 -10.43 -23.46 3.35
C THR A 402 -11.14 -22.16 2.97
N MET A 403 -11.28 -21.86 1.68
CA MET A 403 -11.91 -20.60 1.25
C MET A 403 -13.39 -20.51 1.65
N GLU A 404 -14.14 -21.62 1.59
CA GLU A 404 -15.54 -21.63 2.03
C GLU A 404 -15.70 -21.62 3.55
N PHE A 405 -14.72 -22.12 4.31
CA PHE A 405 -14.71 -21.96 5.77
C PHE A 405 -14.57 -20.48 6.15
N TYR A 406 -13.74 -19.73 5.41
CA TYR A 406 -13.54 -18.28 5.62
C TYR A 406 -14.45 -17.38 4.76
N ALA A 407 -15.51 -17.91 4.13
CA ALA A 407 -16.33 -17.19 3.15
C ALA A 407 -16.93 -15.85 3.65
N ASP A 408 -17.22 -15.73 4.95
CA ASP A 408 -17.75 -14.48 5.53
C ASP A 408 -16.75 -13.31 5.44
N TYR A 409 -15.47 -13.61 5.26
CA TYR A 409 -14.36 -12.65 5.23
C TYR A 409 -13.87 -12.37 3.80
N PHE A 410 -14.32 -13.16 2.83
CA PHE A 410 -13.92 -13.02 1.42
C PHE A 410 -15.12 -12.74 0.52
N GLU A 411 -14.87 -12.04 -0.57
CA GLU A 411 -15.81 -11.80 -1.66
C GLU A 411 -15.21 -12.33 -2.94
N TYR A 412 -15.95 -13.14 -3.68
CA TYR A 412 -15.54 -13.53 -5.02
C TYR A 412 -15.53 -12.29 -5.93
N VAL A 413 -14.46 -12.08 -6.68
CA VAL A 413 -14.33 -10.91 -7.58
C VAL A 413 -14.37 -11.33 -9.04
N CYS A 414 -13.44 -12.18 -9.45
CA CYS A 414 -13.36 -12.68 -10.83
C CYS A 414 -12.58 -14.01 -10.88
N ASP A 415 -12.55 -14.63 -12.05
CA ASP A 415 -11.77 -15.83 -12.33
C ASP A 415 -11.18 -15.79 -13.76
N THR A 416 -10.29 -16.71 -14.07
CA THR A 416 -9.70 -16.90 -15.41
C THR A 416 -10.46 -17.90 -16.27
N GLU A 417 -11.72 -18.18 -15.95
CA GLU A 417 -12.60 -19.27 -16.46
C GLU A 417 -12.09 -20.70 -16.23
N VAL A 418 -10.78 -20.87 -16.14
CA VAL A 418 -10.04 -22.09 -15.82
C VAL A 418 -8.98 -21.78 -14.77
N ASN A 419 -8.58 -22.76 -13.97
CA ASN A 419 -7.52 -22.67 -12.95
C ASN A 419 -7.74 -21.66 -11.80
N SER A 420 -7.65 -20.35 -12.03
CA SER A 420 -7.51 -19.36 -10.94
C SER A 420 -8.79 -18.60 -10.59
N VAL A 421 -8.97 -18.30 -9.30
CA VAL A 421 -10.06 -17.45 -8.77
C VAL A 421 -9.50 -16.36 -7.87
N VAL A 422 -10.07 -15.15 -7.97
CA VAL A 422 -9.70 -13.98 -7.17
C VAL A 422 -10.76 -13.67 -6.13
N PHE A 423 -10.30 -13.48 -4.89
CA PHE A 423 -11.12 -13.09 -3.75
C PHE A 423 -10.64 -11.77 -3.14
N LEU A 424 -11.57 -10.87 -2.85
CA LEU A 424 -11.32 -9.66 -2.06
C LEU A 424 -11.49 -10.00 -0.57
N TYR A 425 -10.51 -9.65 0.23
CA TYR A 425 -10.57 -9.76 1.69
C TYR A 425 -11.39 -8.60 2.28
N LYS A 426 -12.64 -8.84 2.68
CA LYS A 426 -13.60 -7.82 3.11
C LYS A 426 -13.31 -7.25 4.50
N LYS A 427 -13.02 -8.11 5.46
CA LYS A 427 -12.91 -7.75 6.88
C LYS A 427 -11.94 -8.68 7.60
N LYS A 428 -11.34 -8.18 8.69
CA LYS A 428 -10.35 -8.94 9.47
C LYS A 428 -10.97 -10.23 10.05
N ILE A 429 -10.31 -11.36 9.84
CA ILE A 429 -10.63 -12.63 10.51
C ILE A 429 -10.22 -12.51 11.99
N PRO A 430 -11.13 -12.73 12.95
CA PRO A 430 -10.79 -12.76 14.36
C PRO A 430 -9.80 -13.88 14.68
N GLU A 431 -8.88 -13.65 15.62
CA GLU A 431 -7.91 -14.66 16.05
C GLU A 431 -8.56 -15.94 16.60
N SER A 432 -9.78 -15.86 17.12
CA SER A 432 -10.57 -17.03 17.57
C SER A 432 -11.13 -17.88 16.42
N VAL A 433 -11.20 -17.31 15.22
CA VAL A 433 -11.72 -17.96 14.00
C VAL A 433 -10.56 -18.46 13.14
N LEU A 434 -9.47 -17.70 13.04
CA LEU A 434 -8.27 -18.14 12.33
C LEU A 434 -7.58 -19.25 13.12
N ARG A 435 -7.59 -20.47 12.58
CA ARG A 435 -7.10 -21.66 13.29
C ARG A 435 -6.07 -22.38 12.46
N ARG A 436 -5.11 -22.99 13.15
CA ARG A 436 -4.23 -24.01 12.58
C ARG A 436 -5.02 -25.31 12.44
N ASN A 437 -4.67 -26.11 11.45
CA ASN A 437 -5.30 -27.36 11.06
C ASN A 437 -6.79 -27.22 10.68
N THR A 438 -7.15 -26.14 9.97
CA THR A 438 -8.54 -25.84 9.57
C THR A 438 -9.20 -27.02 8.87
N VAL A 439 -8.62 -27.50 7.77
CA VAL A 439 -9.18 -28.61 6.98
C VAL A 439 -9.22 -29.90 7.80
N GLU A 440 -8.14 -30.22 8.53
CA GLU A 440 -8.05 -31.45 9.32
C GLU A 440 -9.09 -31.49 10.44
N SER A 441 -9.36 -30.36 11.10
CA SER A 441 -10.28 -30.26 12.24
C SER A 441 -11.74 -30.51 11.91
N LEU A 442 -12.13 -30.42 10.64
CA LEU A 442 -13.50 -30.59 10.19
C LEU A 442 -13.85 -32.08 10.02
N THR A 443 -15.09 -32.45 10.32
CA THR A 443 -15.63 -33.78 9.99
C THR A 443 -15.75 -33.97 8.48
N PHE A 444 -15.90 -35.22 8.04
CA PHE A 444 -16.15 -35.54 6.62
C PHE A 444 -17.40 -34.81 6.10
N GLU A 445 -18.49 -34.81 6.86
CA GLU A 445 -19.76 -34.17 6.49
C GLU A 445 -19.61 -32.65 6.35
N GLU A 446 -18.89 -32.01 7.27
CA GLU A 446 -18.60 -30.57 7.19
C GLU A 446 -17.75 -30.23 5.96
N LYS A 447 -16.70 -31.02 5.66
CA LYS A 447 -15.90 -30.86 4.44
C LYS A 447 -16.76 -30.97 3.18
N MET A 448 -17.63 -31.97 3.11
CA MET A 448 -18.50 -32.18 1.94
C MET A 448 -19.53 -31.06 1.78
N ALA A 449 -20.10 -30.56 2.88
CA ALA A 449 -21.01 -29.43 2.86
C ALA A 449 -20.32 -28.15 2.37
N LEU A 450 -19.07 -27.90 2.80
CA LEU A 450 -18.26 -26.78 2.30
C LEU A 450 -17.98 -26.90 0.80
N MET A 451 -17.65 -28.10 0.32
CA MET A 451 -17.49 -28.36 -1.12
C MET A 451 -18.78 -28.10 -1.91
N ASP A 452 -19.94 -28.46 -1.37
CA ASP A 452 -21.24 -28.15 -1.99
C ASP A 452 -21.48 -26.64 -2.08
N ARG A 453 -21.11 -25.88 -1.03
CA ARG A 453 -21.18 -24.41 -1.07
C ARG A 453 -20.24 -23.83 -2.14
N ALA A 454 -19.01 -24.33 -2.23
CA ALA A 454 -18.07 -23.93 -3.28
C ALA A 454 -18.65 -24.18 -4.68
N ALA A 455 -19.21 -25.36 -4.93
CA ALA A 455 -19.78 -25.72 -6.22
C ALA A 455 -20.97 -24.81 -6.58
N ASN A 456 -21.84 -24.51 -5.61
CA ASN A 456 -23.02 -23.67 -5.81
C ASN A 456 -22.71 -22.18 -6.05
N ARG A 457 -21.44 -21.76 -5.92
CA ARG A 457 -21.00 -20.41 -6.31
C ARG A 457 -20.92 -20.24 -7.83
N PHE A 458 -20.77 -21.34 -8.57
CA PHE A 458 -20.54 -21.32 -10.00
C PHE A 458 -21.62 -22.09 -10.76
N ASP A 459 -21.74 -21.77 -12.05
CA ASP A 459 -22.64 -22.45 -12.98
C ASP A 459 -21.83 -23.18 -14.06
N GLY A 460 -22.50 -24.10 -14.78
CA GLY A 460 -21.95 -24.77 -15.95
C GLY A 460 -20.67 -25.55 -15.67
N ALA A 461 -19.68 -25.42 -16.57
CA ALA A 461 -18.44 -26.19 -16.51
C ALA A 461 -17.64 -25.98 -15.20
N LYS A 462 -17.64 -24.76 -14.65
CA LYS A 462 -16.94 -24.44 -13.40
C LYS A 462 -17.54 -25.21 -12.21
N ARG A 463 -18.86 -25.35 -12.17
CA ARG A 463 -19.54 -26.17 -11.16
C ARG A 463 -19.11 -27.63 -11.24
N GLU A 464 -19.08 -28.19 -12.44
CA GLU A 464 -18.69 -29.60 -12.67
C GLU A 464 -17.23 -29.86 -12.26
N ILE A 465 -16.34 -28.89 -12.48
CA ILE A 465 -14.95 -28.97 -12.02
C ILE A 465 -14.88 -29.08 -10.49
N ILE A 466 -15.63 -28.25 -9.75
CA ILE A 466 -15.63 -28.29 -8.28
C ILE A 466 -16.28 -29.58 -7.76
N LEU A 467 -17.33 -30.08 -8.42
CA LEU A 467 -17.94 -31.37 -8.08
C LEU A 467 -16.96 -32.53 -8.32
N ALA A 468 -16.14 -32.47 -9.37
CA ALA A 468 -15.06 -33.43 -9.59
C ALA A 468 -14.01 -33.35 -8.47
N ALA A 469 -13.61 -32.14 -8.06
CA ALA A 469 -12.70 -31.95 -6.93
C ALA A 469 -13.28 -32.49 -5.61
N LYS A 470 -14.59 -32.34 -5.40
CA LYS A 470 -15.33 -32.91 -4.25
C LYS A 470 -15.27 -34.44 -4.27
N ALA A 471 -15.61 -35.06 -5.40
CA ALA A 471 -15.59 -36.51 -5.55
C ALA A 471 -14.19 -37.07 -5.30
N HIS A 472 -13.16 -36.41 -5.83
CA HIS A 472 -11.77 -36.76 -5.59
C HIS A 472 -11.38 -36.64 -4.10
N LEU A 473 -11.75 -35.53 -3.44
CA LEU A 473 -11.50 -35.37 -2.01
C LEU A 473 -12.18 -36.47 -1.18
N ALA A 474 -13.42 -36.82 -1.49
CA ALA A 474 -14.13 -37.90 -0.81
C ALA A 474 -13.41 -39.23 -0.96
N GLN A 475 -12.99 -39.59 -2.18
CA GLN A 475 -12.22 -40.81 -2.45
C GLN A 475 -10.92 -40.87 -1.65
N VAL A 476 -10.18 -39.76 -1.53
CA VAL A 476 -8.94 -39.71 -0.75
C VAL A 476 -9.23 -39.91 0.75
N LEU A 477 -10.27 -39.27 1.28
CA LEU A 477 -10.63 -39.37 2.69
C LEU A 477 -11.17 -40.76 3.06
N GLU A 478 -11.94 -41.39 2.17
CA GLU A 478 -12.45 -42.76 2.35
C GLU A 478 -11.33 -43.79 2.16
N GLY A 479 -10.46 -43.59 1.17
CA GLY A 479 -9.30 -44.44 0.88
C GLY A 479 -8.22 -44.39 1.96
N ALA A 480 -8.09 -43.27 2.69
CA ALA A 480 -7.21 -43.19 3.86
C ALA A 480 -7.64 -44.11 5.03
N GLY A 481 -8.83 -44.71 4.97
CA GLY A 481 -9.26 -45.81 5.83
C GLY A 481 -8.71 -47.20 5.44
N GLY A 482 -8.00 -47.31 4.31
CA GLY A 482 -7.48 -48.58 3.80
C GLY A 482 -6.18 -48.42 2.99
N SER A 483 -5.05 -48.71 3.64
CA SER A 483 -3.72 -48.96 3.06
C SER A 483 -3.10 -47.90 2.13
N HIS A 484 -2.11 -47.19 2.66
CA HIS A 484 -1.11 -46.40 1.93
C HIS A 484 -0.29 -47.24 0.91
N PRO A 485 0.14 -46.62 -0.18
CA PRO A 485 1.55 -46.60 -0.59
C PRO A 485 2.26 -45.34 -0.05
#